data_AF-A0A352XHJ3-F1
#
_entry.id   AF-A0A352XHJ3-F1
#
_cell.length_a   1.000
_cell.length_b   1.000
_cell.length_c   1.000
_cell.angle_alpha   90.00
_cell.angle_beta   90.00
_cell.angle_gamma   90.00
#
_symmetry.space_group_name_H-M   'P 1'
#
loop_
_entity.id
_entity.type
_entity.pdbx_description
1 polymer ?
#
loop_
_entity_poly.entity_id
_entity_poly.type
_entity_poly.pdbx_seq_one_letter_code
_entity_poly.pdbx_strand_id
1 'polypeptide(L)'
;MNQDNSPDNLENSVQVTGSLEIPKMEKINFSESELLEIYNHVPQILTKKALQVGITKDSIHRTNNVPILLETQRKGSYWIIAIEESNYLLLPKSNLIINPHSYQTVKLLFNCHGYEADNTREFTLNKPAKVSPMPNPQQWKLEEMGVLDFSNISLLSQLQLELQQTNQNYQQLQSQLAEVTQNHEQSQSQLAQIHGEKSQLISQLQESNQELQQFQSQSEASSVEKSLLISQLQQSHQEIQQLYTELDKYYQECEQLKLQLSQAQIQSELSQTQQAVAEIEKFQFQKERAKISLVKEMWVRSQSQIAQLQQDCQELQSQLDQFQVEKKQLQNQLEESQSKLTTLQSQLDKEVPRENQSPEVNPNLYPNSEEAKIVDFYLKNSDLLSEYAIEVSETEESLNRHLLGKNQPVIFQKSYRGFYWIVTLKKPKYLIPKPNIIINESNLNSFKQLFECHGHFMNNSKFKLLKPAKVSRIDGQDKWLLTEAGILVFYLEFSQ
;
A
#
# COMPACT_ATOMS: atom_id res chain seq x y z
N MET A 1 142.85 -74.22 -92.98
CA MET A 1 143.19 -73.99 -94.40
C MET A 1 142.42 -72.76 -94.84
N ASN A 2 143.12 -71.77 -95.40
CA ASN A 2 142.63 -70.58 -96.11
C ASN A 2 141.75 -69.62 -95.25
N GLN A 3 141.96 -68.30 -95.15
CA GLN A 3 142.35 -67.25 -96.12
C GLN A 3 141.28 -67.00 -97.20
N ASP A 4 140.91 -65.78 -97.57
CA ASP A 4 141.42 -64.42 -97.22
C ASP A 4 140.30 -63.38 -97.55
N ASN A 5 140.23 -62.11 -97.11
CA ASN A 5 141.02 -61.28 -96.17
C ASN A 5 140.11 -60.10 -95.65
N SER A 6 140.69 -59.13 -94.91
CA SER A 6 140.19 -57.78 -94.56
C SER A 6 140.57 -56.73 -95.64
N PRO A 7 140.27 -55.40 -95.56
CA PRO A 7 139.77 -54.54 -94.45
C PRO A 7 138.36 -53.94 -94.71
N ASP A 8 137.60 -53.40 -93.74
CA ASP A 8 137.88 -52.59 -92.53
C ASP A 8 138.04 -51.07 -92.78
N ASN A 9 136.97 -50.32 -92.50
CA ASN A 9 137.03 -48.99 -91.90
C ASN A 9 135.65 -48.58 -91.34
N LEU A 10 135.64 -47.77 -90.28
CA LEU A 10 134.42 -47.30 -89.61
C LEU A 10 133.94 -45.98 -90.21
N GLU A 11 132.62 -45.77 -90.24
CA GLU A 11 132.08 -44.48 -89.79
C GLU A 11 130.68 -44.64 -89.16
N ASN A 12 130.50 -44.09 -87.95
CA ASN A 12 129.24 -44.21 -87.20
C ASN A 12 128.26 -43.11 -87.62
N SER A 13 127.11 -43.49 -88.20
CA SER A 13 125.95 -42.60 -88.31
C SER A 13 124.68 -43.30 -87.82
N VAL A 14 124.28 -42.99 -86.59
CA VAL A 14 122.99 -43.42 -86.02
C VAL A 14 121.89 -42.52 -86.57
N GLN A 15 120.96 -43.08 -87.34
CA GLN A 15 119.68 -42.42 -87.65
C GLN A 15 118.52 -43.21 -87.05
N VAL A 16 117.92 -42.66 -86.00
CA VAL A 16 116.67 -43.15 -85.42
C VAL A 16 115.51 -42.43 -86.11
N THR A 17 114.83 -43.12 -87.02
CA THR A 17 113.60 -42.62 -87.67
C THR A 17 112.41 -43.53 -87.33
N GLY A 18 112.04 -43.57 -86.06
CA GLY A 18 110.78 -44.16 -85.62
C GLY A 18 109.62 -43.23 -85.95
N SER A 19 108.91 -43.49 -87.04
CA SER A 19 107.72 -42.73 -87.44
C SER A 19 106.61 -42.83 -86.40
N LEU A 20 105.98 -41.69 -86.06
CA LEU A 20 104.91 -41.64 -85.07
C LEU A 20 103.59 -42.17 -85.68
N GLU A 21 103.27 -43.44 -85.46
CA GLU A 21 101.96 -43.99 -85.84
C GLU A 21 100.89 -43.56 -84.83
N ILE A 22 100.01 -42.64 -85.23
CA ILE A 22 98.91 -42.15 -84.38
C ILE A 22 97.63 -42.94 -84.72
N PRO A 23 96.87 -43.46 -83.73
CA PRO A 23 95.58 -44.10 -83.97
C PRO A 23 94.61 -43.22 -84.76
N LYS A 24 94.07 -43.77 -85.86
CA LYS A 24 93.13 -43.07 -86.75
C LYS A 24 91.76 -42.89 -86.08
N MET A 25 91.61 -41.80 -85.33
CA MET A 25 90.33 -41.37 -84.74
C MET A 25 89.60 -40.36 -85.62
N GLU A 26 88.28 -40.41 -85.61
CA GLU A 26 87.44 -39.37 -86.22
C GLU A 26 87.45 -38.12 -85.32
N LYS A 27 87.90 -36.98 -85.86
CA LYS A 27 87.68 -35.69 -85.17
C LYS A 27 86.18 -35.36 -85.12
N ILE A 28 85.77 -34.67 -84.06
CA ILE A 28 84.41 -34.13 -83.92
C ILE A 28 84.46 -32.61 -84.03
N ASN A 29 83.59 -32.04 -84.85
CA ASN A 29 83.36 -30.60 -84.94
C ASN A 29 82.35 -30.19 -83.85
N PHE A 30 82.84 -30.12 -82.61
CA PHE A 30 82.19 -29.50 -81.45
C PHE A 30 83.25 -28.69 -80.71
N SER A 31 82.86 -27.55 -80.14
CA SER A 31 83.68 -26.80 -79.18
C SER A 31 83.81 -27.53 -77.84
N GLU A 32 84.77 -27.12 -76.99
CA GLU A 32 84.92 -27.68 -75.64
C GLU A 32 83.63 -27.54 -74.80
N SER A 33 82.88 -26.44 -74.96
CA SER A 33 81.61 -26.19 -74.26
C SER A 33 80.46 -27.09 -74.73
N GLU A 34 80.26 -27.23 -76.05
CA GLU A 34 79.22 -28.12 -76.60
C GLU A 34 79.48 -29.58 -76.21
N LEU A 35 80.76 -29.99 -76.19
CA LEU A 35 81.15 -31.31 -75.74
C LEU A 35 80.80 -31.55 -74.25
N LEU A 36 80.97 -30.53 -73.39
CA LEU A 36 80.57 -30.59 -71.98
C LEU A 36 79.05 -30.68 -71.81
N GLU A 37 78.27 -29.90 -72.56
CA GLU A 37 76.80 -29.99 -72.53
C GLU A 37 76.30 -31.36 -73.00
N ILE A 38 76.82 -31.88 -74.11
CA ILE A 38 76.51 -33.23 -74.62
C ILE A 38 76.93 -34.29 -73.61
N TYR A 39 78.09 -34.15 -72.96
CA TYR A 39 78.57 -35.09 -71.96
C TYR A 39 77.70 -35.11 -70.70
N ASN A 40 77.30 -33.95 -70.17
CA ASN A 40 76.54 -33.89 -68.92
C ASN A 40 75.06 -34.29 -69.10
N HIS A 41 74.48 -34.15 -70.30
CA HIS A 41 73.08 -34.48 -70.56
C HIS A 41 72.86 -35.80 -71.32
N VAL A 42 73.63 -36.08 -72.38
CA VAL A 42 73.40 -37.25 -73.27
C VAL A 42 74.73 -37.90 -73.73
N PRO A 43 75.62 -38.31 -72.80
CA PRO A 43 76.98 -38.74 -73.13
C PRO A 43 77.04 -40.03 -73.97
N GLN A 44 75.94 -40.78 -74.05
CA GLN A 44 75.83 -42.00 -74.85
C GLN A 44 76.15 -41.75 -76.34
N ILE A 45 75.89 -40.53 -76.84
CA ILE A 45 76.20 -40.09 -78.22
C ILE A 45 77.71 -40.22 -78.52
N LEU A 46 78.54 -39.89 -77.54
CA LEU A 46 80.00 -39.84 -77.67
C LEU A 46 80.64 -41.23 -77.77
N THR A 47 79.97 -42.27 -77.24
CA THR A 47 80.47 -43.65 -77.15
C THR A 47 81.00 -44.22 -78.47
N LYS A 48 80.44 -43.83 -79.62
CA LYS A 48 80.85 -44.33 -80.95
C LYS A 48 82.12 -43.69 -81.50
N LYS A 49 82.50 -42.52 -80.97
CA LYS A 49 83.67 -41.73 -81.42
C LYS A 49 84.79 -41.67 -80.37
N ALA A 50 84.57 -42.29 -79.20
CA ALA A 50 85.51 -42.34 -78.08
C ALA A 50 86.46 -43.56 -78.14
N LEU A 51 87.76 -43.31 -78.02
CA LEU A 51 88.77 -44.34 -77.79
C LEU A 51 88.83 -44.69 -76.29
N GLN A 52 88.61 -45.96 -75.95
CA GLN A 52 88.62 -46.41 -74.55
C GLN A 52 90.05 -46.60 -74.04
N VAL A 53 90.38 -45.91 -72.93
CA VAL A 53 91.70 -45.97 -72.30
C VAL A 53 91.62 -46.17 -70.78
N GLY A 54 92.70 -46.69 -70.21
CA GLY A 54 92.89 -46.77 -68.76
C GLY A 54 94.31 -46.36 -68.36
N ILE A 55 94.50 -45.99 -67.10
CA ILE A 55 95.81 -45.60 -66.56
C ILE A 55 96.73 -46.83 -66.54
N THR A 56 98.00 -46.69 -66.95
CA THR A 56 98.97 -47.80 -66.91
C THR A 56 99.28 -48.21 -65.47
N LYS A 57 99.63 -49.49 -65.25
CA LYS A 57 99.99 -50.00 -63.91
C LYS A 57 101.13 -49.21 -63.27
N ASP A 58 102.10 -48.78 -64.07
CA ASP A 58 103.27 -48.03 -63.60
C ASP A 58 102.89 -46.62 -63.13
N SER A 59 101.90 -46.00 -63.79
CA SER A 59 101.37 -44.69 -63.39
C SER A 59 100.52 -44.75 -62.10
N ILE A 60 100.02 -45.92 -61.71
CA ILE A 60 99.24 -46.13 -60.47
C ILE A 60 100.15 -46.24 -59.24
N HIS A 61 101.33 -46.87 -59.36
CA HIS A 61 102.26 -47.10 -58.25
C HIS A 61 103.33 -46.00 -58.12
N ARG A 62 103.00 -44.78 -58.57
CA ARG A 62 103.93 -43.70 -58.89
C ARG A 62 104.60 -43.07 -57.66
N THR A 63 105.93 -42.99 -57.69
CA THR A 63 106.72 -41.95 -57.02
C THR A 63 106.94 -40.74 -57.95
N ASN A 64 107.19 -39.55 -57.40
CA ASN A 64 107.01 -38.28 -58.10
C ASN A 64 107.83 -38.07 -59.40
N ASN A 65 107.34 -37.13 -60.23
CA ASN A 65 107.92 -36.58 -61.48
C ASN A 65 107.89 -37.40 -62.79
N VAL A 66 107.44 -38.65 -62.82
CA VAL A 66 107.14 -39.34 -64.11
C VAL A 66 105.79 -38.84 -64.68
N PRO A 67 105.61 -38.57 -65.99
CA PRO A 67 104.30 -38.23 -66.56
C PRO A 67 103.28 -39.37 -66.40
N ILE A 68 102.00 -39.04 -66.27
CA ILE A 68 100.93 -40.03 -66.18
C ILE A 68 100.64 -40.56 -67.59
N LEU A 69 100.70 -41.88 -67.75
CA LEU A 69 100.42 -42.58 -68.99
C LEU A 69 99.09 -43.33 -68.92
N LEU A 70 98.36 -43.29 -70.03
CA LEU A 70 97.17 -44.08 -70.30
C LEU A 70 97.44 -44.99 -71.51
N GLU A 71 96.81 -46.16 -71.53
CA GLU A 71 96.92 -47.12 -72.63
C GLU A 71 95.53 -47.50 -73.18
N THR A 72 95.47 -47.91 -74.45
CA THR A 72 94.22 -48.36 -75.09
C THR A 72 93.73 -49.68 -74.50
N GLN A 73 92.54 -49.69 -73.89
CA GLN A 73 92.01 -50.84 -73.15
C GLN A 73 90.57 -51.18 -73.54
N ARG A 74 90.29 -52.47 -73.79
CA ARG A 74 88.94 -53.00 -74.10
C ARG A 74 87.88 -52.76 -73.01
N LYS A 75 88.30 -52.38 -71.80
CA LYS A 75 87.45 -52.00 -70.66
C LYS A 75 87.94 -50.71 -69.99
N GLY A 76 88.46 -49.76 -70.78
CA GLY A 76 88.94 -48.48 -70.28
C GLY A 76 87.87 -47.71 -69.49
N SER A 77 88.27 -47.15 -68.34
CA SER A 77 87.44 -46.30 -67.49
C SER A 77 87.26 -44.88 -68.04
N TYR A 78 88.03 -44.51 -69.07
CA TYR A 78 88.08 -43.17 -69.64
C TYR A 78 87.97 -43.23 -71.17
N TRP A 79 87.61 -42.09 -71.75
CA TRP A 79 87.35 -41.88 -73.17
C TRP A 79 88.23 -40.77 -73.70
N ILE A 80 89.06 -41.06 -74.71
CA ILE A 80 89.73 -40.02 -75.50
C ILE A 80 88.83 -39.68 -76.69
N ILE A 81 88.61 -38.38 -76.90
CA ILE A 81 87.90 -37.81 -78.04
C ILE A 81 88.80 -36.78 -78.70
N ALA A 82 88.93 -36.85 -80.03
CA ALA A 82 89.60 -35.80 -80.80
C ALA A 82 88.57 -34.76 -81.24
N ILE A 83 88.82 -33.48 -80.98
CA ILE A 83 88.03 -32.38 -81.56
C ILE A 83 88.88 -31.54 -82.52
N GLU A 84 88.27 -30.58 -83.21
CA GLU A 84 88.98 -29.73 -84.16
C GLU A 84 89.85 -28.68 -83.46
N GLU A 85 89.34 -28.03 -82.41
CA GLU A 85 90.01 -26.98 -81.63
C GLU A 85 91.17 -27.49 -80.76
N SER A 86 91.00 -28.66 -80.15
CA SER A 86 91.95 -29.30 -79.23
C SER A 86 92.16 -30.75 -79.66
N ASN A 87 93.42 -31.14 -79.88
CA ASN A 87 93.71 -32.38 -80.60
C ASN A 87 93.15 -33.63 -79.92
N TYR A 88 93.27 -33.76 -78.59
CA TYR A 88 92.76 -34.91 -77.84
C TYR A 88 92.33 -34.51 -76.41
N LEU A 89 91.06 -34.70 -76.12
CA LEU A 89 90.44 -34.50 -74.81
C LEU A 89 90.15 -35.85 -74.15
N LEU A 90 90.28 -35.92 -72.83
CA LEU A 90 90.05 -37.10 -72.02
C LEU A 90 88.87 -36.86 -71.06
N LEU A 91 87.88 -37.74 -71.14
CA LEU A 91 86.63 -37.71 -70.38
C LEU A 91 86.55 -38.96 -69.47
N PRO A 92 85.86 -38.91 -68.32
CA PRO A 92 85.41 -40.11 -67.63
C PRO A 92 84.41 -40.86 -68.51
N LYS A 93 84.33 -42.19 -68.39
CA LYS A 93 83.21 -42.93 -68.99
C LYS A 93 81.90 -42.54 -68.31
N SER A 94 80.82 -42.39 -69.08
CA SER A 94 79.51 -41.92 -68.59
C SER A 94 78.87 -42.76 -67.48
N ASN A 95 79.29 -44.02 -67.33
CA ASN A 95 78.85 -44.90 -66.25
C ASN A 95 80.00 -45.27 -65.27
N LEU A 96 81.01 -44.40 -65.13
CA LEU A 96 82.09 -44.57 -64.18
C LEU A 96 81.60 -44.31 -62.76
N ILE A 97 81.44 -45.37 -61.96
CA ILE A 97 81.09 -45.25 -60.54
C ILE A 97 82.35 -44.90 -59.74
N ILE A 98 82.40 -43.69 -59.18
CA ILE A 98 83.57 -43.16 -58.45
C ILE A 98 83.45 -43.48 -56.95
N ASN A 99 83.68 -44.74 -56.59
CA ASN A 99 83.82 -45.16 -55.19
C ASN A 99 85.20 -44.78 -54.60
N PRO A 100 85.41 -44.82 -53.26
CA PRO A 100 86.64 -44.34 -52.61
C PRO A 100 87.95 -44.99 -53.06
N HIS A 101 87.89 -46.23 -53.58
CA HIS A 101 89.04 -46.92 -54.16
C HIS A 101 89.35 -46.38 -55.57
N SER A 102 88.33 -46.24 -56.42
CA SER A 102 88.49 -45.65 -57.76
C SER A 102 88.82 -44.16 -57.75
N TYR A 103 88.38 -43.43 -56.72
CA TYR A 103 88.73 -42.02 -56.51
C TYR A 103 90.26 -41.80 -56.49
N GLN A 104 91.02 -42.76 -55.95
CA GLN A 104 92.50 -42.68 -55.91
C GLN A 104 93.16 -42.68 -57.30
N THR A 105 92.48 -43.20 -58.33
CA THR A 105 92.97 -43.15 -59.72
C THR A 105 92.31 -42.04 -60.54
N VAL A 106 91.04 -41.69 -60.27
CA VAL A 106 90.38 -40.53 -60.89
C VAL A 106 91.10 -39.22 -60.55
N LYS A 107 91.51 -39.03 -59.29
CA LYS A 107 92.22 -37.82 -58.82
C LYS A 107 93.60 -37.60 -59.46
N LEU A 108 94.11 -38.58 -60.23
CA LEU A 108 95.34 -38.44 -61.01
C LEU A 108 95.09 -37.73 -62.35
N LEU A 109 93.84 -37.76 -62.84
CA LEU A 109 93.43 -37.23 -64.15
C LEU A 109 92.50 -36.01 -64.03
N PHE A 110 91.76 -35.90 -62.92
CA PHE A 110 90.77 -34.83 -62.71
C PHE A 110 90.88 -34.26 -61.29
N ASN A 111 90.75 -32.93 -61.17
CA ASN A 111 90.50 -32.27 -59.89
C ASN A 111 89.04 -32.47 -59.50
N CYS A 112 88.77 -32.98 -58.30
CA CYS A 112 87.43 -33.33 -57.84
C CYS A 112 86.96 -32.39 -56.73
N HIS A 113 85.86 -31.67 -56.97
CA HIS A 113 85.24 -30.77 -55.99
C HIS A 113 83.99 -31.42 -55.37
N GLY A 114 83.79 -31.25 -54.06
CA GLY A 114 82.60 -31.76 -53.36
C GLY A 114 82.51 -33.29 -53.19
N TYR A 115 83.61 -34.04 -53.42
CA TYR A 115 83.58 -35.50 -53.30
C TYR A 115 83.44 -35.98 -51.85
N GLU A 116 82.38 -36.74 -51.55
CA GLU A 116 82.16 -37.40 -50.26
C GLU A 116 82.05 -38.92 -50.42
N ALA A 117 82.93 -39.63 -49.69
CA ALA A 117 83.20 -41.05 -49.88
C ALA A 117 81.99 -41.98 -49.87
N ASP A 118 80.94 -41.65 -49.10
CA ASP A 118 79.80 -42.52 -48.84
C ASP A 118 78.54 -42.17 -49.67
N ASN A 119 78.48 -40.97 -50.29
CA ASN A 119 77.27 -40.46 -50.94
C ASN A 119 77.39 -40.10 -52.43
N THR A 120 78.55 -39.67 -52.92
CA THR A 120 78.63 -39.05 -54.26
C THR A 120 78.69 -40.09 -55.40
N ARG A 121 77.50 -40.48 -55.91
CA ARG A 121 77.34 -41.38 -57.07
C ARG A 121 77.22 -40.67 -58.41
N GLU A 122 76.79 -39.41 -58.39
CA GLU A 122 76.59 -38.55 -59.56
C GLU A 122 77.63 -37.42 -59.54
N PHE A 123 78.02 -36.94 -60.72
CA PHE A 123 78.97 -35.83 -60.89
C PHE A 123 78.70 -35.11 -62.21
N THR A 124 79.04 -33.83 -62.28
CA THR A 124 79.18 -33.09 -63.54
C THR A 124 80.65 -33.03 -63.95
N LEU A 125 80.91 -33.17 -65.24
CA LEU A 125 82.19 -32.80 -65.83
C LEU A 125 82.17 -31.29 -66.07
N ASN A 126 82.98 -30.55 -65.33
CA ASN A 126 83.08 -29.09 -65.47
C ASN A 126 84.23 -28.70 -66.42
N LYS A 127 85.20 -29.60 -66.66
CA LYS A 127 86.27 -29.43 -67.66
C LYS A 127 86.88 -30.78 -68.07
N PRO A 128 87.13 -31.05 -69.36
CA PRO A 128 87.85 -32.24 -69.79
C PRO A 128 89.34 -32.20 -69.40
N ALA A 129 89.97 -33.36 -69.27
CA ALA A 129 91.43 -33.46 -69.22
C ALA A 129 92.01 -33.38 -70.65
N LYS A 130 93.30 -33.04 -70.80
CA LYS A 130 93.98 -32.99 -72.11
C LYS A 130 95.12 -33.99 -72.18
N VAL A 131 95.27 -34.64 -73.33
CA VAL A 131 96.25 -35.72 -73.56
C VAL A 131 96.99 -35.56 -74.88
N SER A 132 98.15 -36.22 -75.00
CA SER A 132 98.95 -36.30 -76.22
C SER A 132 99.29 -37.76 -76.57
N PRO A 133 99.43 -38.13 -77.86
CA PRO A 133 99.88 -39.45 -78.25
C PRO A 133 101.39 -39.60 -78.01
N MET A 134 101.80 -40.77 -77.51
CA MET A 134 103.22 -41.13 -77.36
C MET A 134 103.77 -41.76 -78.65
N PRO A 135 105.10 -41.92 -78.79
CA PRO A 135 105.70 -42.68 -79.90
C PRO A 135 105.28 -44.16 -79.96
N ASN A 136 104.70 -44.69 -78.89
CA ASN A 136 104.00 -45.97 -78.89
C ASN A 136 102.52 -45.72 -79.26
N PRO A 137 102.00 -46.29 -80.37
CA PRO A 137 100.63 -46.04 -80.86
C PRO A 137 99.52 -46.39 -79.86
N GLN A 138 99.81 -47.22 -78.85
CA GLN A 138 98.83 -47.64 -77.84
C GLN A 138 98.85 -46.78 -76.57
N GLN A 139 99.76 -45.80 -76.45
CA GLN A 139 99.96 -45.01 -75.23
C GLN A 139 99.75 -43.51 -75.43
N TRP A 140 99.23 -42.88 -74.37
CA TRP A 140 98.85 -41.47 -74.30
C TRP A 140 99.40 -40.86 -73.01
N LYS A 141 99.89 -39.63 -73.07
CA LYS A 141 100.38 -38.86 -71.92
C LYS A 141 99.34 -37.83 -71.49
N LEU A 142 99.14 -37.66 -70.19
CA LEU A 142 98.39 -36.54 -69.63
C LEU A 142 99.20 -35.24 -69.76
N GLU A 143 98.56 -34.19 -70.29
CA GLU A 143 99.11 -32.83 -70.37
C GLU A 143 98.42 -31.87 -69.38
N GLU A 144 97.09 -31.96 -69.24
CA GLU A 144 96.30 -31.10 -68.35
C GLU A 144 95.24 -31.92 -67.63
N MET A 145 95.06 -31.71 -66.32
CA MET A 145 94.00 -32.34 -65.54
C MET A 145 92.63 -31.68 -65.82
N GLY A 146 91.59 -32.50 -65.89
CA GLY A 146 90.21 -32.03 -65.99
C GLY A 146 89.63 -31.61 -64.63
N VAL A 147 88.33 -31.32 -64.61
CA VAL A 147 87.59 -30.96 -63.39
C VAL A 147 86.26 -31.70 -63.32
N LEU A 148 86.03 -32.40 -62.20
CA LEU A 148 84.75 -32.99 -61.83
C LEU A 148 84.19 -32.26 -60.61
N ASP A 149 82.87 -32.19 -60.52
CA ASP A 149 82.14 -31.61 -59.41
C ASP A 149 81.01 -32.56 -58.99
N PHE A 150 80.95 -32.84 -57.69
CA PHE A 150 80.00 -33.77 -57.07
C PHE A 150 78.97 -33.03 -56.19
N SER A 151 79.02 -31.69 -56.15
CA SER A 151 78.26 -30.84 -55.22
C SER A 151 76.81 -30.58 -55.63
N ASN A 152 76.43 -30.95 -56.86
CA ASN A 152 75.19 -30.51 -57.48
C ASN A 152 74.03 -31.49 -57.20
N ILE A 153 73.05 -31.06 -56.41
CA ILE A 153 71.87 -31.86 -56.06
C ILE A 153 70.95 -31.95 -57.28
N SER A 154 70.64 -33.17 -57.70
CA SER A 154 69.75 -33.44 -58.85
C SER A 154 68.38 -32.77 -58.68
N LEU A 155 67.89 -32.12 -59.75
CA LEU A 155 66.61 -31.40 -59.82
C LEU A 155 65.42 -32.24 -59.31
N LEU A 156 65.49 -33.57 -59.48
CA LEU A 156 64.49 -34.52 -59.00
C LEU A 156 64.32 -34.48 -57.47
N SER A 157 65.41 -34.32 -56.72
CA SER A 157 65.37 -34.26 -55.25
C SER A 157 64.76 -32.95 -54.74
N GLN A 158 64.96 -31.83 -55.46
CA GLN A 158 64.33 -30.56 -55.12
C GLN A 158 62.81 -30.62 -55.30
N LEU A 159 62.34 -31.18 -56.42
CA LEU A 159 60.90 -31.38 -56.69
C LEU A 159 60.23 -32.34 -55.70
N GLN A 160 60.95 -33.36 -55.22
CA GLN A 160 60.45 -34.26 -54.17
C GLN A 160 60.19 -33.54 -52.84
N LEU A 161 61.09 -32.64 -52.43
CA LEU A 161 60.93 -31.83 -51.21
C LEU A 161 59.76 -30.85 -51.32
N GLU A 162 59.60 -30.19 -52.46
CA GLU A 162 58.49 -29.26 -52.73
C GLU A 162 57.13 -29.99 -52.73
N LEU A 163 57.05 -31.17 -53.34
CA LEU A 163 55.85 -32.02 -53.30
C LEU A 163 55.51 -32.47 -51.87
N GLN A 164 56.52 -32.83 -51.07
CA GLN A 164 56.33 -33.21 -49.66
C GLN A 164 55.78 -32.04 -48.83
N GLN A 165 56.36 -30.85 -48.96
CA GLN A 165 55.89 -29.63 -48.28
C GLN A 165 54.47 -29.26 -48.71
N THR A 166 54.17 -29.34 -50.01
CA THR A 166 52.82 -29.08 -50.56
C THR A 166 51.78 -30.03 -49.96
N ASN A 167 52.11 -31.32 -49.83
CA ASN A 167 51.20 -32.31 -49.23
C ASN A 167 51.01 -32.07 -47.71
N GLN A 168 52.05 -31.67 -46.98
CA GLN A 168 51.93 -31.29 -45.56
C GLN A 168 51.02 -30.05 -45.39
N ASN A 169 51.20 -29.02 -46.23
CA ASN A 169 50.37 -27.82 -46.22
C ASN A 169 48.90 -28.14 -46.57
N TYR A 170 48.66 -29.05 -47.53
CA TYR A 170 47.32 -29.52 -47.88
C TYR A 170 46.63 -30.23 -46.70
N GLN A 171 47.34 -31.12 -45.99
CA GLN A 171 46.81 -31.81 -44.81
C GLN A 171 46.50 -30.83 -43.66
N GLN A 172 47.35 -29.84 -43.42
CA GLN A 172 47.09 -28.79 -42.43
C GLN A 172 45.84 -27.99 -42.81
N LEU A 173 45.73 -27.52 -44.05
CA LEU A 173 44.55 -26.77 -44.51
C LEU A 173 43.26 -27.60 -44.44
N GLN A 174 43.34 -28.91 -44.74
CA GLN A 174 42.21 -29.83 -44.60
C GLN A 174 41.75 -29.97 -43.13
N SER A 175 42.69 -30.05 -42.18
CA SER A 175 42.34 -30.08 -40.74
C SER A 175 41.69 -28.78 -40.26
N GLN A 176 42.22 -27.62 -40.67
CA GLN A 176 41.65 -26.30 -40.35
C GLN A 176 40.24 -26.14 -40.95
N LEU A 177 40.02 -26.60 -42.17
CA LEU A 177 38.71 -26.54 -42.83
C LEU A 177 37.68 -27.43 -42.11
N ALA A 178 38.08 -28.61 -41.65
CA ALA A 178 37.23 -29.48 -40.83
C ALA A 178 36.85 -28.83 -39.48
N GLU A 179 37.83 -28.23 -38.79
CA GLU A 179 37.59 -27.49 -37.54
C GLU A 179 36.64 -26.30 -37.74
N VAL A 180 36.85 -25.49 -38.80
CA VAL A 180 35.98 -24.36 -39.15
C VAL A 180 34.56 -24.84 -39.47
N THR A 181 34.41 -25.98 -40.16
CA THR A 181 33.10 -26.58 -40.46
C THR A 181 32.39 -27.02 -39.17
N GLN A 182 33.08 -27.73 -38.29
CA GLN A 182 32.53 -28.17 -37.00
C GLN A 182 32.11 -26.98 -36.11
N ASN A 183 32.95 -25.94 -36.03
CA ASN A 183 32.64 -24.73 -35.28
C ASN A 183 31.46 -23.96 -35.89
N HIS A 184 31.30 -23.99 -37.22
CA HIS A 184 30.15 -23.40 -37.91
C HIS A 184 28.85 -24.17 -37.62
N GLU A 185 28.87 -25.50 -37.67
CA GLU A 185 27.71 -26.35 -37.33
C GLU A 185 27.27 -26.16 -35.87
N GLN A 186 28.22 -26.11 -34.93
CA GLN A 186 27.93 -25.79 -33.52
C GLN A 186 27.31 -24.40 -33.37
N SER A 187 27.82 -23.39 -34.09
CA SER A 187 27.27 -22.03 -34.09
C SER A 187 25.86 -21.98 -34.67
N GLN A 188 25.58 -22.72 -35.75
CA GLN A 188 24.23 -22.83 -36.30
C GLN A 188 23.26 -23.50 -35.31
N SER A 189 23.70 -24.56 -34.62
CA SER A 189 22.89 -25.25 -33.61
C SER A 189 22.53 -24.33 -32.44
N GLN A 190 23.49 -23.55 -31.94
CA GLN A 190 23.26 -22.55 -30.90
C GLN A 190 22.29 -21.44 -31.37
N LEU A 191 22.45 -20.94 -32.60
CA LEU A 191 21.51 -19.95 -33.16
C LEU A 191 20.09 -20.54 -33.29
N ALA A 192 19.94 -21.79 -33.71
CA ALA A 192 18.64 -22.46 -33.80
C ALA A 192 17.98 -22.60 -32.42
N GLN A 193 18.75 -22.95 -31.37
CA GLN A 193 18.26 -22.98 -29.99
C GLN A 193 17.81 -21.59 -29.53
N ILE A 194 18.63 -20.56 -29.69
CA ILE A 194 18.33 -19.17 -29.31
C ILE A 194 17.08 -18.66 -30.05
N HIS A 195 16.89 -19.03 -31.32
CA HIS A 195 15.66 -18.73 -32.06
C HIS A 195 14.42 -19.44 -31.49
N GLY A 196 14.56 -20.69 -31.05
CA GLY A 196 13.50 -21.44 -30.36
C GLY A 196 13.11 -20.81 -29.02
N GLU A 197 14.09 -20.53 -28.16
CA GLU A 197 13.89 -19.85 -26.87
C GLU A 197 13.25 -18.47 -27.04
N LYS A 198 13.74 -17.68 -28.00
CA LYS A 198 13.14 -16.38 -28.36
C LYS A 198 11.68 -16.52 -28.80
N SER A 199 11.35 -17.56 -29.58
CA SER A 199 9.97 -17.82 -30.01
C SER A 199 9.06 -18.13 -28.83
N GLN A 200 9.51 -18.98 -27.89
CA GLN A 200 8.78 -19.31 -26.66
C GLN A 200 8.56 -18.08 -25.77
N LEU A 201 9.60 -17.25 -25.58
CA LEU A 201 9.50 -16.01 -24.80
C LEU A 201 8.55 -14.99 -25.45
N ILE A 202 8.49 -14.92 -26.79
CA ILE A 202 7.50 -14.09 -27.50
C ILE A 202 6.07 -14.59 -27.24
N SER A 203 5.82 -15.90 -27.29
CA SER A 203 4.50 -16.46 -26.99
C SER A 203 4.07 -16.22 -25.54
N GLN A 204 4.96 -16.43 -24.56
CA GLN A 204 4.69 -16.13 -23.15
C GLN A 204 4.40 -14.65 -22.90
N LEU A 205 5.14 -13.76 -23.57
CA LEU A 205 4.90 -12.32 -23.50
C LEU A 205 3.58 -11.91 -24.17
N GLN A 206 3.15 -12.61 -25.24
CA GLN A 206 1.83 -12.39 -25.84
C GLN A 206 0.69 -12.86 -24.92
N GLU A 207 0.82 -14.03 -24.32
CA GLU A 207 -0.14 -14.61 -23.36
C GLU A 207 -0.32 -13.70 -22.14
N SER A 208 0.78 -13.31 -21.48
CA SER A 208 0.72 -12.41 -20.31
C SER A 208 0.18 -11.01 -20.64
N ASN A 209 0.41 -10.49 -21.87
CA ASN A 209 -0.24 -9.25 -22.31
C ASN A 209 -1.76 -9.41 -22.52
N GLN A 210 -2.24 -10.58 -22.94
CA GLN A 210 -3.69 -10.85 -23.03
C GLN A 210 -4.32 -10.96 -21.64
N GLU A 211 -3.66 -11.61 -20.68
CA GLU A 211 -4.09 -11.62 -19.27
C GLU A 211 -4.18 -10.21 -18.70
N LEU A 212 -3.15 -9.38 -18.90
CA LEU A 212 -3.13 -7.99 -18.44
C LEU A 212 -4.27 -7.15 -19.03
N GLN A 213 -4.60 -7.33 -20.31
CA GLN A 213 -5.76 -6.67 -20.93
C GLN A 213 -7.08 -7.14 -20.32
N GLN A 214 -7.24 -8.44 -20.05
CA GLN A 214 -8.44 -8.97 -19.37
C GLN A 214 -8.59 -8.40 -17.95
N PHE A 215 -7.50 -8.35 -17.16
CA PHE A 215 -7.51 -7.74 -15.82
C PHE A 215 -7.81 -6.24 -15.86
N GLN A 216 -7.31 -5.51 -16.88
CA GLN A 216 -7.66 -4.10 -17.08
C GLN A 216 -9.15 -3.92 -17.35
N SER A 217 -9.74 -4.65 -18.30
CA SER A 217 -11.18 -4.56 -18.60
C SER A 217 -12.06 -4.99 -17.41
N GLN A 218 -11.65 -5.98 -16.61
CA GLN A 218 -12.35 -6.34 -15.38
C GLN A 218 -12.28 -5.22 -14.32
N SER A 219 -11.10 -4.62 -14.12
CA SER A 219 -10.91 -3.49 -13.20
C SER A 219 -11.72 -2.27 -13.61
N GLU A 220 -11.81 -1.98 -14.92
CA GLU A 220 -12.65 -0.90 -15.46
C GLU A 220 -14.14 -1.19 -15.23
N ALA A 221 -14.60 -2.41 -15.51
CA ALA A 221 -15.99 -2.82 -15.26
C ALA A 221 -16.39 -2.68 -13.79
N SER A 222 -15.58 -3.17 -12.85
CA SER A 222 -15.83 -3.00 -11.40
C SER A 222 -15.70 -1.55 -10.93
N SER A 223 -14.90 -0.72 -11.60
CA SER A 223 -14.84 0.73 -11.33
C SER A 223 -16.15 1.43 -11.75
N VAL A 224 -16.70 1.08 -12.91
CA VAL A 224 -18.01 1.56 -13.38
C VAL A 224 -19.12 1.10 -12.43
N GLU A 225 -19.16 -0.19 -12.07
CA GLU A 225 -20.13 -0.75 -11.12
C GLU A 225 -20.08 -0.02 -9.77
N LYS A 226 -18.88 0.19 -9.23
CA LYS A 226 -18.67 0.96 -8.00
C LYS A 226 -19.17 2.40 -8.13
N SER A 227 -18.96 3.07 -9.27
CA SER A 227 -19.45 4.43 -9.49
C SER A 227 -20.99 4.49 -9.55
N LEU A 228 -21.63 3.48 -10.15
CA LEU A 228 -23.08 3.35 -10.19
C LEU A 228 -23.66 3.11 -8.78
N LEU A 229 -23.05 2.23 -7.99
CA LEU A 229 -23.48 1.95 -6.62
C LEU A 229 -23.31 3.17 -5.69
N ILE A 230 -22.24 3.96 -5.87
CA ILE A 230 -22.06 5.24 -5.17
C ILE A 230 -23.18 6.23 -5.55
N SER A 231 -23.53 6.34 -6.84
CA SER A 231 -24.62 7.20 -7.31
C SER A 231 -25.98 6.80 -6.72
N GLN A 232 -26.29 5.49 -6.71
CA GLN A 232 -27.51 4.95 -6.09
C GLN A 232 -27.57 5.22 -4.58
N LEU A 233 -26.45 5.06 -3.87
CA LEU A 233 -26.36 5.34 -2.44
C LEU A 233 -26.51 6.85 -2.15
N GLN A 234 -25.97 7.73 -3.01
CA GLN A 234 -26.18 9.17 -2.92
C GLN A 234 -27.64 9.57 -3.16
N GLN A 235 -28.32 8.97 -4.15
CA GLN A 235 -29.75 9.18 -4.38
C GLN A 235 -30.58 8.75 -3.17
N SER A 236 -30.38 7.52 -2.68
CA SER A 236 -31.11 7.01 -1.51
C SER A 236 -30.85 7.86 -0.26
N HIS A 237 -29.65 8.41 -0.08
CA HIS A 237 -29.38 9.37 0.98
C HIS A 237 -30.19 10.67 0.82
N GLN A 238 -30.32 11.20 -0.40
CA GLN A 238 -31.14 12.40 -0.66
C GLN A 238 -32.63 12.14 -0.38
N GLU A 239 -33.15 10.98 -0.78
CA GLU A 239 -34.54 10.55 -0.49
C GLU A 239 -34.78 10.44 1.03
N ILE A 240 -33.83 9.85 1.77
CA ILE A 240 -33.89 9.76 3.24
C ILE A 240 -33.88 11.16 3.90
N GLN A 241 -33.05 12.09 3.41
CA GLN A 241 -33.03 13.47 3.92
C GLN A 241 -34.36 14.20 3.64
N GLN A 242 -34.95 14.02 2.46
CA GLN A 242 -36.26 14.57 2.12
C GLN A 242 -37.34 14.04 3.07
N LEU A 243 -37.42 12.72 3.27
CA LEU A 243 -38.35 12.09 4.20
C LEU A 243 -38.16 12.57 5.65
N TYR A 244 -36.93 12.82 6.11
CA TYR A 244 -36.71 13.43 7.42
C TYR A 244 -37.24 14.88 7.51
N THR A 245 -37.10 15.69 6.45
CA THR A 245 -37.66 17.06 6.44
C THR A 245 -39.18 17.08 6.37
N GLU A 246 -39.82 16.13 5.67
CA GLU A 246 -41.28 15.97 5.68
C GLU A 246 -41.77 15.50 7.05
N LEU A 247 -41.07 14.55 7.68
CA LEU A 247 -41.40 14.04 9.01
C LEU A 247 -41.31 15.13 10.08
N ASP A 248 -40.28 15.98 10.06
CA ASP A 248 -40.16 17.12 10.97
C ASP A 248 -41.30 18.14 10.76
N LYS A 249 -41.64 18.44 9.50
CA LYS A 249 -42.79 19.29 9.16
C LYS A 249 -44.11 18.73 9.72
N TYR A 250 -44.34 17.42 9.61
CA TYR A 250 -45.52 16.78 10.21
C TYR A 250 -45.52 16.83 11.75
N TYR A 251 -44.36 16.67 12.41
CA TYR A 251 -44.26 16.86 13.86
C TYR A 251 -44.58 18.31 14.28
N GLN A 252 -44.10 19.31 13.54
CA GLN A 252 -44.42 20.71 13.78
C GLN A 252 -45.92 21.00 13.58
N GLU A 253 -46.54 20.46 12.53
CA GLU A 253 -48.00 20.57 12.30
C GLU A 253 -48.81 19.91 13.42
N CYS A 254 -48.40 18.72 13.91
CA CYS A 254 -49.06 18.05 15.02
C CYS A 254 -49.00 18.84 16.34
N GLU A 255 -47.85 19.43 16.70
CA GLU A 255 -47.78 20.28 17.90
C GLU A 255 -48.56 21.60 17.74
N GLN A 256 -48.59 22.20 16.54
CA GLN A 256 -49.45 23.37 16.28
C GLN A 256 -50.94 23.04 16.45
N LEU A 257 -51.42 21.93 15.87
CA LEU A 257 -52.81 21.47 16.00
C LEU A 257 -53.18 21.16 17.45
N LYS A 258 -52.26 20.55 18.21
CA LYS A 258 -52.41 20.24 19.64
C LYS A 258 -52.50 21.50 20.52
N LEU A 259 -51.71 22.54 20.20
CA LEU A 259 -51.82 23.86 20.85
C LEU A 259 -53.17 24.54 20.51
N GLN A 260 -53.60 24.49 19.25
CA GLN A 260 -54.89 25.03 18.82
C GLN A 260 -56.07 24.34 19.50
N LEU A 261 -56.04 23.00 19.62
CA LEU A 261 -57.07 22.21 20.32
C LEU A 261 -57.19 22.64 21.79
N SER A 262 -56.06 22.71 22.50
CA SER A 262 -56.00 23.15 23.90
C SER A 262 -56.55 24.57 24.08
N GLN A 263 -56.16 25.50 23.19
CA GLN A 263 -56.66 26.87 23.22
C GLN A 263 -58.18 26.96 22.95
N ALA A 264 -58.71 26.15 22.02
CA ALA A 264 -60.14 26.08 21.74
C ALA A 264 -60.95 25.49 22.91
N GLN A 265 -60.41 24.49 23.62
CA GLN A 265 -61.03 23.95 24.84
C GLN A 265 -61.11 25.01 25.93
N ILE A 266 -59.99 25.70 26.22
CA ILE A 266 -59.94 26.80 27.22
C ILE A 266 -60.93 27.92 26.87
N GLN A 267 -61.06 28.29 25.58
CA GLN A 267 -62.04 29.29 25.14
C GLN A 267 -63.50 28.80 25.32
N SER A 268 -63.77 27.51 25.10
CA SER A 268 -65.10 26.93 25.34
C SER A 268 -65.47 26.93 26.82
N GLU A 269 -64.56 26.48 27.69
CA GLU A 269 -64.75 26.47 29.16
C GLU A 269 -64.92 27.89 29.72
N LEU A 270 -64.14 28.86 29.22
CA LEU A 270 -64.28 30.27 29.59
C LEU A 270 -65.66 30.83 29.20
N SER A 271 -66.14 30.51 27.99
CA SER A 271 -67.46 30.93 27.50
C SER A 271 -68.61 30.34 28.35
N GLN A 272 -68.54 29.03 28.65
CA GLN A 272 -69.50 28.36 29.54
C GLN A 272 -69.49 28.98 30.94
N THR A 273 -68.31 29.27 31.49
CA THR A 273 -68.14 29.91 32.80
C THR A 273 -68.73 31.33 32.81
N GLN A 274 -68.51 32.12 31.75
CA GLN A 274 -69.09 33.46 31.60
C GLN A 274 -70.62 33.42 31.54
N GLN A 275 -71.20 32.45 30.81
CA GLN A 275 -72.66 32.26 30.79
C GLN A 275 -73.20 31.89 32.18
N ALA A 276 -72.56 30.95 32.88
CA ALA A 276 -72.97 30.54 34.23
C ALA A 276 -72.91 31.71 35.23
N VAL A 277 -71.89 32.58 35.15
CA VAL A 277 -71.80 33.81 35.96
C VAL A 277 -72.97 34.74 35.66
N ALA A 278 -73.28 35.00 34.39
CA ALA A 278 -74.39 35.87 34.00
C ALA A 278 -75.77 35.32 34.46
N GLU A 279 -75.94 34.00 34.47
CA GLU A 279 -77.15 33.35 35.02
C GLU A 279 -77.23 33.48 36.56
N ILE A 280 -76.11 33.34 37.27
CA ILE A 280 -76.03 33.58 38.72
C ILE A 280 -76.33 35.05 39.06
N GLU A 281 -75.74 36.01 38.35
CA GLU A 281 -76.00 37.45 38.54
C GLU A 281 -77.48 37.78 38.33
N LYS A 282 -78.07 37.26 37.25
CA LYS A 282 -79.50 37.40 36.95
C LYS A 282 -80.38 36.81 38.06
N PHE A 283 -80.02 35.64 38.60
CA PHE A 283 -80.76 35.02 39.72
C PHE A 283 -80.63 35.83 41.02
N GLN A 284 -79.43 36.31 41.37
CA GLN A 284 -79.24 37.17 42.54
C GLN A 284 -80.01 38.49 42.40
N PHE A 285 -80.01 39.11 41.21
CA PHE A 285 -80.79 40.31 40.94
C PHE A 285 -82.30 40.07 41.07
N GLN A 286 -82.81 38.93 40.58
CA GLN A 286 -84.21 38.54 40.79
C GLN A 286 -84.54 38.33 42.28
N LYS A 287 -83.66 37.66 43.02
CA LYS A 287 -83.80 37.44 44.47
C LYS A 287 -83.80 38.75 45.26
N GLU A 288 -82.93 39.69 44.93
CA GLU A 288 -82.90 41.00 45.59
C GLU A 288 -84.11 41.85 45.23
N ARG A 289 -84.54 41.82 43.96
CA ARG A 289 -85.79 42.46 43.51
C ARG A 289 -87.02 41.88 44.23
N ALA A 290 -87.05 40.59 44.51
CA ALA A 290 -88.12 39.95 45.29
C ALA A 290 -88.12 40.41 46.76
N LYS A 291 -86.95 40.48 47.43
CA LYS A 291 -86.85 41.09 48.78
C LYS A 291 -87.34 42.54 48.78
N ILE A 292 -86.94 43.33 47.79
CA ILE A 292 -87.36 44.74 47.65
C ILE A 292 -88.89 44.83 47.45
N SER A 293 -89.52 43.90 46.74
CA SER A 293 -90.99 43.82 46.66
C SER A 293 -91.61 43.53 48.03
N LEU A 294 -91.12 42.51 48.74
CA LEU A 294 -91.63 42.15 50.06
C LEU A 294 -91.51 43.30 51.07
N VAL A 295 -90.38 44.00 51.09
CA VAL A 295 -90.17 45.18 51.94
C VAL A 295 -91.13 46.32 51.57
N LYS A 296 -91.40 46.54 50.27
CA LYS A 296 -92.42 47.51 49.82
C LYS A 296 -93.83 47.12 50.26
N GLU A 297 -94.19 45.84 50.16
CA GLU A 297 -95.48 45.34 50.62
C GLU A 297 -95.65 45.47 52.15
N MET A 298 -94.60 45.16 52.92
CA MET A 298 -94.58 45.38 54.37
C MET A 298 -94.71 46.87 54.72
N TRP A 299 -94.03 47.75 53.99
CA TRP A 299 -94.15 49.20 54.16
C TRP A 299 -95.58 49.69 53.86
N VAL A 300 -96.20 49.25 52.76
CA VAL A 300 -97.59 49.59 52.44
C VAL A 300 -98.57 49.11 53.52
N ARG A 301 -98.42 47.87 54.02
CA ARG A 301 -99.23 47.37 55.14
C ARG A 301 -99.05 48.21 56.41
N SER A 302 -97.81 48.61 56.73
CA SER A 302 -97.53 49.47 57.88
C SER A 302 -98.13 50.87 57.72
N GLN A 303 -98.09 51.45 56.51
CA GLN A 303 -98.77 52.72 56.20
C GLN A 303 -100.29 52.60 56.35
N SER A 304 -100.91 51.50 55.90
CA SER A 304 -102.34 51.24 56.13
C SER A 304 -102.68 51.08 57.62
N GLN A 305 -101.82 50.43 58.41
CA GLN A 305 -102.00 50.35 59.87
C GLN A 305 -101.88 51.71 60.55
N ILE A 306 -100.94 52.56 60.11
CA ILE A 306 -100.81 53.94 60.60
C ILE A 306 -102.06 54.75 60.27
N ALA A 307 -102.59 54.64 59.05
CA ALA A 307 -103.83 55.30 58.65
C ALA A 307 -105.06 54.82 59.45
N GLN A 308 -105.18 53.52 59.71
CA GLN A 308 -106.24 52.98 60.57
C GLN A 308 -106.12 53.53 62.00
N LEU A 309 -104.93 53.46 62.61
CA LEU A 309 -104.70 54.00 63.95
C LEU A 309 -104.98 55.51 64.04
N GLN A 310 -104.71 56.26 62.96
CA GLN A 310 -105.08 57.68 62.87
C GLN A 310 -106.60 57.89 62.84
N GLN A 311 -107.35 57.05 62.11
CA GLN A 311 -108.82 57.06 62.11
C GLN A 311 -109.38 56.65 63.49
N ASP A 312 -108.85 55.58 64.10
CA ASP A 312 -109.25 55.13 65.43
C ASP A 312 -109.00 56.22 66.49
N CYS A 313 -107.88 56.96 66.39
CA CYS A 313 -107.60 58.13 67.23
C CYS A 313 -108.57 59.29 66.97
N GLN A 314 -108.99 59.54 65.73
CA GLN A 314 -110.00 60.56 65.42
C GLN A 314 -111.38 60.19 65.96
N GLU A 315 -111.76 58.92 65.90
CA GLU A 315 -113.04 58.45 66.44
C GLU A 315 -113.01 58.46 67.98
N LEU A 316 -111.92 58.04 68.61
CA LEU A 316 -111.70 58.19 70.06
C LEU A 316 -111.66 59.66 70.50
N GLN A 317 -111.11 60.58 69.70
CA GLN A 317 -111.17 62.02 69.97
C GLN A 317 -112.61 62.54 69.87
N SER A 318 -113.37 62.13 68.85
CA SER A 318 -114.79 62.47 68.71
C SER A 318 -115.62 61.94 69.89
N GLN A 319 -115.38 60.69 70.32
CA GLN A 319 -115.99 60.13 71.53
C GLN A 319 -115.56 60.88 72.80
N LEU A 320 -114.30 61.30 72.91
CA LEU A 320 -113.80 62.11 74.03
C LEU A 320 -114.44 63.50 74.06
N ASP A 321 -114.64 64.13 72.91
CA ASP A 321 -115.33 65.42 72.79
C ASP A 321 -116.83 65.26 73.09
N GLN A 322 -117.45 64.14 72.69
CA GLN A 322 -118.82 63.78 73.04
C GLN A 322 -118.97 63.52 74.56
N PHE A 323 -118.04 62.77 75.17
CA PHE A 323 -117.95 62.63 76.62
C PHE A 323 -117.62 63.95 77.34
N GLN A 324 -116.94 64.90 76.71
CA GLN A 324 -116.76 66.24 77.27
C GLN A 324 -118.07 67.06 77.23
N VAL A 325 -118.88 66.92 76.17
CA VAL A 325 -120.23 67.52 76.10
C VAL A 325 -121.16 66.88 77.14
N GLU A 326 -121.16 65.55 77.25
CA GLU A 326 -121.97 64.80 78.22
C GLU A 326 -121.51 65.09 79.66
N LYS A 327 -120.19 65.10 79.92
CA LYS A 327 -119.62 65.59 81.18
C LYS A 327 -119.99 67.03 81.46
N LYS A 328 -120.10 67.91 80.45
CA LYS A 328 -120.54 69.30 80.63
C LYS A 328 -122.02 69.39 80.96
N GLN A 329 -122.87 68.54 80.39
CA GLN A 329 -124.28 68.42 80.80
C GLN A 329 -124.41 67.89 82.23
N LEU A 330 -123.65 66.86 82.58
CA LEU A 330 -123.56 66.33 83.94
C LEU A 330 -122.95 67.35 84.92
N GLN A 331 -121.98 68.17 84.50
CA GLN A 331 -121.45 69.27 85.31
C GLN A 331 -122.46 70.38 85.50
N ASN A 332 -123.29 70.73 84.51
CA ASN A 332 -124.39 71.67 84.71
C ASN A 332 -125.40 71.13 85.75
N GLN A 333 -125.77 69.84 85.67
CA GLN A 333 -126.62 69.18 86.67
C GLN A 333 -125.94 69.08 88.05
N LEU A 334 -124.61 68.95 88.07
CA LEU A 334 -123.81 68.91 89.28
C LEU A 334 -123.64 70.31 89.90
N GLU A 335 -123.51 71.38 89.12
CA GLU A 335 -123.52 72.78 89.59
C GLU A 335 -124.91 73.17 90.14
N GLU A 336 -125.98 72.76 89.47
CA GLU A 336 -127.36 72.88 89.95
C GLU A 336 -127.56 72.15 91.30
N SER A 337 -126.82 71.06 91.53
CA SER A 337 -126.79 70.31 92.79
C SER A 337 -125.82 70.88 93.84
N GLN A 338 -124.65 71.37 93.43
CA GLN A 338 -123.59 71.91 94.30
C GLN A 338 -123.91 73.31 94.81
N SER A 339 -124.82 74.04 94.14
CA SER A 339 -125.49 75.25 94.66
C SER A 339 -126.08 75.07 96.06
N LYS A 340 -126.36 73.82 96.48
CA LYS A 340 -126.93 73.46 97.80
C LYS A 340 -125.91 72.89 98.79
N LEU A 341 -124.66 72.63 98.38
CA LEU A 341 -123.73 71.76 99.12
C LEU A 341 -122.26 72.19 99.01
N THR A 342 -121.97 73.49 99.11
CA THR A 342 -120.58 73.99 99.20
C THR A 342 -120.39 75.04 100.31
N THR A 343 -120.82 74.66 101.52
CA THR A 343 -120.33 75.24 102.78
C THR A 343 -119.57 74.12 103.50
N LEU A 344 -118.25 74.28 103.70
CA LEU A 344 -117.29 73.26 104.20
C LEU A 344 -116.96 72.13 103.16
N GLN A 345 -115.75 71.54 103.05
CA GLN A 345 -114.39 71.95 103.45
C GLN A 345 -113.29 71.06 102.77
N SER A 346 -112.44 71.63 101.90
CA SER A 346 -110.96 71.40 101.75
C SER A 346 -110.25 70.01 101.54
N GLN A 347 -109.35 69.92 100.53
CA GLN A 347 -108.03 69.17 100.46
C GLN A 347 -107.98 67.60 100.28
N LEU A 348 -106.97 66.88 99.69
CA LEU A 348 -105.73 67.16 98.86
C LEU A 348 -104.91 65.85 98.41
N ASP A 349 -104.32 65.76 97.17
CA ASP A 349 -103.13 64.97 96.61
C ASP A 349 -102.92 63.39 96.69
N LYS A 350 -102.02 62.63 95.98
CA LYS A 350 -101.24 62.65 94.67
C LYS A 350 -100.51 61.30 94.21
N GLU A 351 -100.27 61.14 92.88
CA GLU A 351 -99.16 60.55 92.00
C GLU A 351 -98.12 59.41 92.37
N VAL A 352 -97.38 58.65 91.48
CA VAL A 352 -97.63 58.11 90.07
C VAL A 352 -96.81 56.86 89.46
N PRO A 353 -95.46 56.72 89.23
CA PRO A 353 -94.90 56.04 87.99
C PRO A 353 -93.64 55.04 87.96
N ARG A 354 -93.39 54.32 86.81
CA ARG A 354 -92.09 53.88 86.11
C ARG A 354 -91.20 52.66 86.60
N GLU A 355 -90.28 51.93 85.88
CA GLU A 355 -89.85 51.64 84.43
C GLU A 355 -88.70 50.54 84.23
N ASN A 356 -88.38 50.04 82.99
CA ASN A 356 -87.08 49.49 82.41
C ASN A 356 -86.43 48.08 82.77
N GLN A 357 -85.45 47.41 82.04
CA GLN A 357 -85.09 47.18 80.59
C GLN A 357 -83.87 46.18 80.27
N SER A 358 -83.84 45.47 79.10
CA SER A 358 -82.66 45.09 78.18
C SER A 358 -81.58 43.93 78.47
N PRO A 359 -80.32 43.83 77.90
CA PRO A 359 -79.86 43.09 76.64
C PRO A 359 -78.45 42.33 76.55
N GLU A 360 -78.05 41.75 75.36
CA GLU A 360 -76.71 41.44 74.66
C GLU A 360 -75.46 40.70 75.33
N VAL A 361 -74.24 40.34 74.76
CA VAL A 361 -73.39 40.58 73.50
C VAL A 361 -72.33 39.42 73.15
N ASN A 362 -71.27 39.58 72.27
CA ASN A 362 -70.26 38.55 71.73
C ASN A 362 -68.90 39.22 71.19
N PRO A 363 -67.90 38.72 70.32
CA PRO A 363 -67.29 37.40 69.86
C PRO A 363 -65.72 37.26 69.45
N ASN A 364 -65.13 36.02 69.35
CA ASN A 364 -64.07 35.45 68.39
C ASN A 364 -62.48 35.67 68.38
N LEU A 365 -61.72 34.77 67.64
CA LEU A 365 -60.36 34.83 66.94
C LEU A 365 -59.03 34.11 67.43
N TYR A 366 -58.01 33.90 66.53
CA TYR A 366 -56.94 32.84 66.65
C TYR A 366 -55.39 33.04 66.25
N PRO A 367 -54.80 32.75 65.03
CA PRO A 367 -53.52 31.94 64.93
C PRO A 367 -52.32 32.35 63.96
N ASN A 368 -51.12 31.69 64.05
CA ASN A 368 -49.99 31.66 63.04
C ASN A 368 -49.42 30.21 62.82
N SER A 369 -48.93 29.83 61.62
CA SER A 369 -49.29 28.49 61.09
C SER A 369 -48.49 27.74 59.96
N GLU A 370 -47.47 28.24 59.23
CA GLU A 370 -47.14 27.65 57.89
C GLU A 370 -46.33 26.33 57.80
N GLU A 371 -45.09 26.17 58.30
CA GLU A 371 -44.32 24.92 58.07
C GLU A 371 -45.05 23.66 58.61
N ALA A 372 -45.74 23.81 59.75
CA ALA A 372 -46.57 22.77 60.35
C ALA A 372 -47.71 22.30 59.42
N LYS A 373 -48.30 23.18 58.60
CA LYS A 373 -49.32 22.79 57.60
C LYS A 373 -48.76 21.85 56.54
N ILE A 374 -47.50 22.02 56.12
CA ILE A 374 -46.91 21.15 55.08
C ILE A 374 -46.68 19.73 55.63
N VAL A 375 -46.17 19.62 56.87
CA VAL A 375 -45.96 18.32 57.52
C VAL A 375 -47.30 17.65 57.87
N ASP A 376 -48.28 18.40 58.37
CA ASP A 376 -49.62 17.88 58.69
C ASP A 376 -50.37 17.44 57.41
N PHE A 377 -50.23 18.18 56.30
CA PHE A 377 -50.81 17.81 55.01
C PHE A 377 -50.11 16.57 54.41
N TYR A 378 -48.78 16.44 54.53
CA TYR A 378 -48.04 15.25 54.11
C TYR A 378 -48.45 13.99 54.89
N LEU A 379 -48.65 14.11 56.21
CA LEU A 379 -49.02 12.99 57.07
C LEU A 379 -50.51 12.58 56.96
N LYS A 380 -51.39 13.45 56.44
CA LYS A 380 -52.84 13.19 56.34
C LYS A 380 -53.37 13.01 54.92
N ASN A 381 -52.73 13.61 53.92
CA ASN A 381 -53.23 13.72 52.55
C ASN A 381 -52.10 13.54 51.52
N SER A 382 -51.23 12.53 51.72
CA SER A 382 -50.03 12.30 50.90
C SER A 382 -50.31 12.24 49.39
N ASP A 383 -51.47 11.73 49.01
CA ASP A 383 -51.81 11.44 47.62
C ASP A 383 -52.24 12.73 46.90
N LEU A 384 -53.03 13.57 47.54
CA LEU A 384 -53.36 14.93 47.08
C LEU A 384 -52.12 15.83 47.01
N LEU A 385 -51.10 15.57 47.85
CA LEU A 385 -49.85 16.32 47.84
C LEU A 385 -49.03 16.06 46.55
N SER A 386 -49.27 14.94 45.86
CA SER A 386 -48.63 14.65 44.56
C SER A 386 -49.03 15.66 43.47
N GLU A 387 -50.24 16.21 43.51
CA GLU A 387 -50.74 17.22 42.55
C GLU A 387 -49.98 18.56 42.66
N TYR A 388 -49.39 18.84 43.82
CA TYR A 388 -48.65 20.07 44.13
C TYR A 388 -47.14 19.86 44.22
N ALA A 389 -46.64 18.75 43.68
CA ALA A 389 -45.25 18.33 43.73
C ALA A 389 -44.64 18.09 42.35
N ILE A 390 -43.38 18.50 42.16
CA ILE A 390 -42.56 18.09 41.02
C ILE A 390 -41.80 16.82 41.42
N GLU A 391 -41.97 15.75 40.65
CA GLU A 391 -41.20 14.52 40.85
C GLU A 391 -39.76 14.66 40.38
N VAL A 392 -38.82 14.34 41.26
CA VAL A 392 -37.38 14.48 41.01
C VAL A 392 -36.59 13.26 41.48
N SER A 393 -35.50 12.99 40.78
CA SER A 393 -34.40 12.18 41.28
C SER A 393 -33.18 13.07 41.50
N GLU A 394 -32.23 12.59 42.29
CA GLU A 394 -30.86 13.10 42.24
C GLU A 394 -30.28 12.92 40.82
N THR A 395 -29.34 13.77 40.41
CA THR A 395 -28.61 13.60 39.13
C THR A 395 -27.56 12.50 39.24
N GLU A 396 -27.28 11.81 38.13
CA GLU A 396 -26.20 10.80 38.06
C GLU A 396 -24.83 11.39 38.43
N GLU A 397 -24.55 12.62 38.00
CA GLU A 397 -23.36 13.38 38.42
C GLU A 397 -23.24 13.51 39.95
N SER A 398 -24.36 13.63 40.66
CA SER A 398 -24.43 13.85 42.11
C SER A 398 -24.29 12.53 42.87
N LEU A 399 -24.98 11.47 42.41
CA LEU A 399 -24.78 10.10 42.89
C LEU A 399 -23.32 9.66 42.72
N ASN A 400 -22.68 9.98 41.60
CA ASN A 400 -21.26 9.69 41.37
C ASN A 400 -20.33 10.55 42.26
N ARG A 401 -20.73 11.77 42.67
CA ARG A 401 -19.99 12.55 43.70
C ARG A 401 -20.09 11.92 45.10
N HIS A 402 -21.22 11.30 45.45
CA HIS A 402 -21.36 10.54 46.70
C HIS A 402 -20.38 9.35 46.77
N LEU A 403 -20.26 8.57 45.68
CA LEU A 403 -19.32 7.44 45.59
C LEU A 403 -17.85 7.87 45.69
N LEU A 404 -17.54 9.13 45.34
CA LEU A 404 -16.21 9.73 45.42
C LEU A 404 -15.94 10.49 46.73
N GLY A 405 -16.83 10.43 47.72
CA GLY A 405 -16.64 11.04 49.04
C GLY A 405 -16.55 12.57 49.05
N LYS A 406 -17.06 13.25 48.01
CA LYS A 406 -16.97 14.72 47.87
C LYS A 406 -18.23 15.39 48.42
N ASN A 407 -18.12 16.02 49.58
CA ASN A 407 -19.16 16.88 50.15
C ASN A 407 -19.40 18.12 49.27
N GLN A 408 -20.27 17.98 48.27
CA GLN A 408 -20.78 19.04 47.41
C GLN A 408 -22.32 19.00 47.44
N PRO A 409 -23.00 20.15 47.31
CA PRO A 409 -24.44 20.22 47.45
C PRO A 409 -25.16 19.36 46.40
N VAL A 410 -26.16 18.59 46.87
CA VAL A 410 -26.87 17.63 46.02
C VAL A 410 -27.73 18.36 44.98
N ILE A 411 -27.69 17.85 43.75
CA ILE A 411 -28.46 18.38 42.62
C ILE A 411 -29.56 17.39 42.24
N PHE A 412 -30.77 17.89 42.13
CA PHE A 412 -31.95 17.17 41.66
C PHE A 412 -32.32 17.58 40.23
N GLN A 413 -32.93 16.67 39.48
CA GLN A 413 -33.56 16.94 38.19
C GLN A 413 -34.92 16.26 38.10
N LYS A 414 -35.80 16.76 37.23
CA LYS A 414 -37.12 16.17 36.99
C LYS A 414 -36.99 14.72 36.51
N SER A 415 -37.75 13.80 37.09
CA SER A 415 -37.69 12.36 36.74
C SER A 415 -39.08 11.72 36.83
N TYR A 416 -39.41 10.85 35.87
CA TYR A 416 -40.68 10.09 35.84
C TYR A 416 -40.66 8.83 36.73
N ARG A 417 -39.54 8.58 37.41
CA ARG A 417 -39.38 7.55 38.46
C ARG A 417 -38.53 8.10 39.62
N GLY A 418 -38.78 9.37 39.96
CA GLY A 418 -38.12 10.05 41.07
C GLY A 418 -38.60 9.52 42.42
N PHE A 419 -37.68 9.43 43.39
CA PHE A 419 -37.97 9.02 44.76
C PHE A 419 -38.39 10.17 45.68
N TYR A 420 -38.27 11.41 45.20
CA TYR A 420 -38.53 12.63 45.96
C TYR A 420 -39.48 13.56 45.22
N TRP A 421 -40.09 14.46 45.99
CA TRP A 421 -41.07 15.45 45.56
C TRP A 421 -40.61 16.85 45.97
N ILE A 422 -40.63 17.80 45.04
CA ILE A 422 -40.42 19.23 45.33
C ILE A 422 -41.78 19.92 45.34
N VAL A 423 -42.27 20.24 46.54
CA VAL A 423 -43.53 20.95 46.76
C VAL A 423 -43.41 22.40 46.29
N THR A 424 -44.35 22.84 45.45
CA THR A 424 -44.29 24.14 44.78
C THR A 424 -45.23 25.20 45.35
N LEU A 425 -46.04 24.85 46.36
CA LEU A 425 -47.12 25.67 46.93
C LEU A 425 -46.77 27.15 47.20
N LYS A 426 -45.58 27.43 47.75
CA LYS A 426 -45.01 28.78 47.91
C LYS A 426 -43.47 28.72 47.82
N LYS A 427 -42.80 29.88 47.89
CA LYS A 427 -41.34 29.97 48.16
C LYS A 427 -41.09 30.05 49.68
N PRO A 428 -39.99 29.49 50.22
CA PRO A 428 -39.00 28.64 49.54
C PRO A 428 -39.60 27.29 49.12
N LYS A 429 -38.96 26.59 48.17
CA LYS A 429 -39.42 25.28 47.73
C LYS A 429 -38.92 24.19 48.67
N TYR A 430 -39.78 23.22 48.94
CA TYR A 430 -39.54 22.17 49.93
C TYR A 430 -39.38 20.81 49.24
N LEU A 431 -38.35 20.06 49.62
CA LEU A 431 -38.09 18.70 49.16
C LEU A 431 -38.52 17.70 50.25
N ILE A 432 -39.27 16.69 49.85
CA ILE A 432 -39.78 15.61 50.70
C ILE A 432 -39.59 14.24 50.03
N PRO A 433 -39.42 13.15 50.77
CA PRO A 433 -39.45 11.81 50.20
C PRO A 433 -40.87 11.41 49.79
N LYS A 434 -41.01 10.56 48.76
CA LYS A 434 -42.29 9.89 48.49
C LYS A 434 -42.68 9.01 49.69
N PRO A 435 -43.96 8.94 50.08
CA PRO A 435 -44.40 8.10 51.21
C PRO A 435 -43.99 6.63 51.08
N ASN A 436 -44.07 6.10 49.84
CA ASN A 436 -43.77 4.71 49.51
C ASN A 436 -42.33 4.50 49.01
N ILE A 437 -41.37 5.36 49.39
CA ILE A 437 -39.95 5.11 49.09
C ILE A 437 -39.45 3.88 49.87
N ILE A 438 -38.87 2.92 49.16
CA ILE A 438 -38.22 1.76 49.78
C ILE A 438 -36.77 2.14 50.08
N ILE A 439 -36.45 2.30 51.36
CA ILE A 439 -35.10 2.59 51.84
C ILE A 439 -34.44 1.27 52.23
N ASN A 440 -33.24 1.03 51.70
CA ASN A 440 -32.45 -0.17 51.91
C ASN A 440 -30.98 0.20 52.13
N GLU A 441 -30.14 -0.76 52.50
CA GLU A 441 -28.73 -0.52 52.78
C GLU A 441 -27.96 0.15 51.62
N SER A 442 -28.34 -0.10 50.36
CA SER A 442 -27.65 0.48 49.20
C SER A 442 -28.05 1.92 48.87
N ASN A 443 -29.25 2.39 49.26
CA ASN A 443 -29.68 3.79 49.05
C ASN A 443 -29.64 4.65 50.33
N LEU A 444 -29.50 4.05 51.51
CA LEU A 444 -29.44 4.74 52.81
C LEU A 444 -28.35 5.82 52.88
N ASN A 445 -27.21 5.63 52.20
CA ASN A 445 -26.10 6.60 52.25
C ASN A 445 -26.38 7.88 51.45
N SER A 446 -27.10 7.80 50.34
CA SER A 446 -27.59 9.00 49.63
C SER A 446 -28.72 9.66 50.42
N PHE A 447 -29.64 8.87 50.98
CA PHE A 447 -30.77 9.36 51.78
C PHE A 447 -30.32 10.20 53.00
N LYS A 448 -29.26 9.75 53.70
CA LYS A 448 -28.63 10.46 54.83
C LYS A 448 -27.97 11.80 54.46
N GLN A 449 -27.68 12.06 53.19
CA GLN A 449 -27.14 13.35 52.73
C GLN A 449 -28.24 14.36 52.38
N LEU A 450 -29.50 13.93 52.36
CA LEU A 450 -30.68 14.75 52.10
C LEU A 450 -31.49 15.05 53.37
N PHE A 451 -31.50 14.09 54.30
CA PHE A 451 -32.25 14.17 55.55
C PHE A 451 -31.40 13.71 56.73
N GLU A 452 -31.44 14.49 57.81
CA GLU A 452 -30.86 14.14 59.09
C GLU A 452 -31.68 13.01 59.74
N CYS A 453 -31.22 11.79 59.50
CA CYS A 453 -31.91 10.55 59.84
C CYS A 453 -31.72 10.20 61.32
N HIS A 454 -32.78 10.35 62.11
CA HIS A 454 -32.84 9.94 63.51
C HIS A 454 -33.48 8.55 63.68
N GLY A 455 -33.24 7.90 64.82
CA GLY A 455 -33.73 6.54 65.08
C GLY A 455 -32.86 5.44 64.46
N HIS A 456 -33.15 4.18 64.80
CA HIS A 456 -32.37 3.03 64.31
C HIS A 456 -32.97 2.48 63.02
N PHE A 457 -32.18 2.44 61.95
CA PHE A 457 -32.57 1.84 60.68
C PHE A 457 -32.33 0.34 60.68
N MET A 458 -33.34 -0.44 60.33
CA MET A 458 -33.24 -1.83 59.91
C MET A 458 -33.98 -2.00 58.58
N ASN A 459 -33.70 -3.08 57.85
CA ASN A 459 -34.47 -3.40 56.64
C ASN A 459 -35.96 -3.55 57.00
N ASN A 460 -36.83 -2.87 56.24
CA ASN A 460 -38.26 -2.64 56.49
C ASN A 460 -38.63 -1.56 57.53
N SER A 461 -37.70 -0.74 58.04
CA SER A 461 -38.04 0.45 58.82
C SER A 461 -38.91 1.44 58.03
N LYS A 462 -40.00 1.90 58.63
CA LYS A 462 -40.77 3.07 58.17
C LYS A 462 -40.09 4.35 58.66
N PHE A 463 -40.47 5.49 58.10
CA PHE A 463 -39.98 6.79 58.55
C PHE A 463 -41.12 7.80 58.71
N LYS A 464 -40.94 8.75 59.63
CA LYS A 464 -41.81 9.92 59.79
C LYS A 464 -41.02 11.18 59.47
N LEU A 465 -41.48 11.94 58.48
CA LEU A 465 -40.96 13.28 58.19
C LEU A 465 -41.31 14.23 59.35
N LEU A 466 -40.31 14.90 59.91
CA LEU A 466 -40.49 15.94 60.93
C LEU A 466 -40.31 17.34 60.35
N LYS A 467 -39.38 17.49 59.40
CA LYS A 467 -39.06 18.76 58.73
C LYS A 467 -38.71 18.49 57.26
N PRO A 468 -39.35 19.16 56.29
CA PRO A 468 -38.96 19.06 54.89
C PRO A 468 -37.56 19.65 54.67
N ALA A 469 -36.83 19.11 53.69
CA ALA A 469 -35.61 19.75 53.19
C ALA A 469 -35.95 21.01 52.38
N LYS A 470 -35.01 21.94 52.20
CA LYS A 470 -35.20 23.14 51.37
C LYS A 470 -34.32 23.09 50.13
N VAL A 471 -34.87 23.55 49.01
CA VAL A 471 -34.20 23.57 47.70
C VAL A 471 -34.39 24.90 46.98
N SER A 472 -33.34 25.36 46.32
CA SER A 472 -33.41 26.44 45.33
C SER A 472 -33.48 25.85 43.91
N ARG A 473 -34.05 26.57 42.94
CA ARG A 473 -33.90 26.22 41.52
C ARG A 473 -32.57 26.82 41.04
N ILE A 474 -31.86 26.10 40.19
CA ILE A 474 -30.68 26.62 39.49
C ILE A 474 -31.19 27.42 38.28
N ASP A 475 -30.82 28.69 38.16
CA ASP A 475 -31.34 29.56 37.11
C ASP A 475 -30.98 29.04 35.71
N GLY A 476 -31.94 29.16 34.79
CA GLY A 476 -31.84 28.61 33.43
C GLY A 476 -31.97 27.09 33.31
N GLN A 477 -32.18 26.33 34.39
CA GLN A 477 -32.27 24.86 34.34
C GLN A 477 -33.50 24.28 35.07
N ASP A 478 -33.93 23.08 34.64
CA ASP A 478 -34.83 22.19 35.39
C ASP A 478 -34.04 21.31 36.38
N LYS A 479 -33.11 21.96 37.09
CA LYS A 479 -32.33 21.40 38.19
C LYS A 479 -32.55 22.20 39.47
N TRP A 480 -32.49 21.52 40.61
CA TRP A 480 -32.64 22.11 41.94
C TRP A 480 -31.45 21.76 42.83
N LEU A 481 -31.02 22.70 43.64
CA LEU A 481 -29.90 22.55 44.57
C LEU A 481 -30.43 22.37 45.99
N LEU A 482 -29.92 21.39 46.74
CA LEU A 482 -30.18 21.26 48.17
C LEU A 482 -29.54 22.44 48.91
N THR A 483 -30.36 23.22 49.64
CA THR A 483 -29.90 24.37 50.43
C THR A 483 -30.00 24.14 51.94
N GLU A 484 -30.88 23.24 52.39
CA GLU A 484 -31.01 22.85 53.79
C GLU A 484 -31.50 21.39 53.85
N ALA A 485 -30.84 20.54 54.63
CA ALA A 485 -31.28 19.16 54.83
C ALA A 485 -32.60 19.11 55.63
N GLY A 486 -33.43 18.11 55.35
CA GLY A 486 -34.65 17.84 56.13
C GLY A 486 -34.35 17.01 57.38
N ILE A 487 -35.38 16.70 58.17
CA ILE A 487 -35.25 15.87 59.38
C ILE A 487 -36.36 14.82 59.38
N LEU A 488 -36.00 13.56 59.67
CA LEU A 488 -36.93 12.45 59.78
C LEU A 488 -36.48 11.44 60.84
N VAL A 489 -37.43 10.62 61.31
CA VAL A 489 -37.21 9.56 62.31
C VAL A 489 -37.60 8.22 61.72
N PHE A 490 -36.70 7.23 61.76
CA PHE A 490 -37.01 5.83 61.48
C PHE A 490 -37.73 5.15 62.65
N TYR A 491 -38.73 4.33 62.35
CA TYR A 491 -39.47 3.53 63.32
C TYR A 491 -39.83 2.14 62.75
N LEU A 492 -40.20 1.22 63.63
CA LEU A 492 -40.72 -0.11 63.26
C LEU A 492 -42.24 -0.12 63.37
N GLU A 493 -42.89 -0.65 62.35
CA GLU A 493 -44.33 -0.83 62.31
C GLU A 493 -44.64 -2.27 62.76
N PHE A 494 -44.86 -2.45 64.06
CA PHE A 494 -45.23 -3.75 64.62
C PHE A 494 -46.68 -4.07 64.23
N SER A 495 -46.87 -5.00 63.30
CA SER A 495 -48.20 -5.50 62.94
C SER A 495 -48.87 -6.18 64.13
N GLN A 496 -50.14 -5.83 64.38
CA GLN A 496 -51.08 -6.58 65.22
C GLN A 496 -52.03 -7.39 64.33
#